data_AF-A0ABD1AKP4-F1
#
_entry.id   AF-A0ABD1AKP4-F1
#
_cell.length_a   1.000
_cell.length_b   1.000
_cell.length_c   1.000
_cell.angle_alpha   90.00
_cell.angle_beta   90.00
_cell.angle_gamma   90.00
#
_symmetry.space_group_name_H-M   'P 1'
#
loop_
_entity.id
_entity.type
_entity.pdbx_description
1 polymer ?
#
loop_
_entity_poly.entity_id
_entity_poly.type
_entity_poly.pdbx_seq_one_letter_code
_entity_poly.pdbx_strand_id
1 'polypeptide(L)'
;MLTAWDPNSEKSMDKDTKKKIDTAYNHAKDLWGKDKRIEALKSIEKTISVHRNQERCFSLHELQGHIFFKLAKETTISDIKRLYLFASLDAFSTSTLLCPTAVMSFHGYARSAILLGDQLGANKIYEKAFLKAKQGLAVKQPQGRYESNYFDKLKKELETLMNFAAEKKDAVVTYSGTSTKANQMVLIEKEHSEADTSFDQLKNFWVNLDDKTKR
;
A
#
# COMPACT_ATOMS: atom_id res chain seq x y z
N MET A 1 7.32 -19.04 -30.67
CA MET A 1 6.73 -17.95 -31.47
C MET A 1 6.58 -16.76 -30.53
N LEU A 2 7.56 -15.84 -30.55
CA LEU A 2 7.63 -14.66 -29.70
C LEU A 2 6.81 -13.55 -30.37
N THR A 3 5.69 -13.14 -29.78
CA THR A 3 4.94 -11.97 -30.25
C THR A 3 5.68 -10.71 -29.83
N ALA A 4 6.03 -9.90 -30.83
CA ALA A 4 6.71 -8.63 -30.68
C ALA A 4 5.96 -7.68 -29.73
N TRP A 5 6.73 -6.99 -28.90
CA TRP A 5 6.28 -5.86 -28.10
C TRP A 5 5.90 -4.73 -29.06
N ASP A 6 4.62 -4.36 -29.09
CA ASP A 6 4.09 -3.26 -29.90
C ASP A 6 4.24 -1.94 -29.13
N PRO A 7 5.12 -1.01 -29.58
CA PRO A 7 5.35 0.27 -28.90
C PRO A 7 4.16 1.24 -29.02
N ASN A 8 3.13 0.92 -29.82
CA ASN A 8 2.02 1.83 -30.14
C ASN A 8 0.74 1.62 -29.30
N SER A 9 0.79 0.87 -28.20
CA SER A 9 -0.39 0.66 -27.35
C SER A 9 -0.65 1.74 -26.30
N GLU A 10 0.15 2.82 -26.26
CA GLU A 10 -0.18 4.04 -25.52
C GLU A 10 -1.40 4.72 -26.16
N LYS A 11 -2.58 4.19 -25.88
CA LYS A 11 -3.83 4.94 -26.03
C LYS A 11 -3.71 6.17 -25.17
N SER A 12 -3.44 7.30 -25.80
CA SER A 12 -3.71 8.65 -25.27
C SER A 12 -5.01 8.58 -24.46
N MET A 13 -4.87 8.71 -23.14
CA MET A 13 -6.00 8.57 -22.23
C MET A 13 -6.98 9.70 -22.52
N ASP A 14 -8.20 9.33 -22.90
CA ASP A 14 -9.25 10.29 -23.15
C ASP A 14 -9.50 11.18 -21.92
N LYS A 15 -9.68 12.48 -22.17
CA LYS A 15 -9.77 13.54 -21.16
C LYS A 15 -10.89 13.27 -20.16
N ASP A 16 -11.97 12.64 -20.59
CA ASP A 16 -13.10 12.29 -19.74
C ASP A 16 -12.76 11.18 -18.76
N THR A 17 -11.94 10.22 -19.18
CA THR A 17 -11.52 9.13 -18.29
C THR A 17 -10.60 9.63 -17.19
N LYS A 18 -9.65 10.50 -17.56
CA LYS A 18 -8.80 11.21 -16.59
C LYS A 18 -9.63 11.93 -15.52
N LYS A 19 -10.64 12.69 -15.96
CA LYS A 19 -11.52 13.44 -15.06
C LYS A 19 -12.30 12.52 -14.12
N LYS A 20 -12.77 11.37 -14.61
CA LYS A 20 -13.48 10.37 -13.78
C LYS A 20 -12.59 9.78 -12.68
N ILE A 21 -11.36 9.40 -13.02
CA ILE A 21 -10.39 8.87 -12.05
C ILE A 21 -10.04 9.93 -11.00
N ASP A 22 -9.73 11.16 -11.42
CA ASP A 22 -9.41 12.26 -10.51
C ASP A 22 -10.60 12.59 -9.57
N THR A 23 -11.82 12.56 -10.11
CA THR A 23 -13.05 12.79 -9.32
C THR A 23 -13.25 11.68 -8.28
N ALA A 24 -13.07 10.42 -8.67
CA ALA A 24 -13.18 9.29 -7.77
C ALA A 24 -12.13 9.32 -6.66
N TYR A 25 -10.89 9.70 -6.99
CA TYR A 25 -9.82 9.87 -6.02
C TYR A 25 -10.17 10.92 -4.97
N ASN A 26 -10.58 12.12 -5.42
CA ASN A 26 -10.96 13.20 -4.50
C ASN A 26 -12.16 12.80 -3.63
N HIS A 27 -13.17 12.16 -4.21
CA HIS A 27 -14.32 11.69 -3.45
C HIS A 27 -13.94 10.65 -2.39
N ALA A 28 -13.11 9.66 -2.75
CA ALA A 28 -12.65 8.64 -1.80
C ALA A 28 -11.77 9.24 -0.70
N LYS A 29 -10.93 10.22 -1.04
CA LYS A 29 -10.11 10.95 -0.08
C LYS A 29 -10.96 11.73 0.92
N ASP A 30 -12.01 12.41 0.46
CA ASP A 30 -12.95 13.12 1.31
C ASP A 30 -13.72 12.18 2.25
N LEU A 31 -14.14 11.01 1.74
CA LEU A 31 -14.78 9.98 2.56
C LEU A 31 -13.82 9.46 3.63
N TRP A 32 -12.56 9.21 3.26
CA TRP A 32 -11.53 8.80 4.22
C TRP A 32 -11.28 9.86 5.30
N GLY A 33 -11.20 11.14 4.92
CA GLY A 33 -11.07 12.25 5.88
C GLY A 33 -12.24 12.37 6.86
N LYS A 34 -13.40 11.81 6.52
CA LYS A 34 -14.61 11.72 7.38
C LYS A 34 -14.73 10.38 8.10
N ASP A 35 -13.65 9.61 8.14
CA ASP A 35 -13.57 8.26 8.70
C ASP A 35 -14.51 7.22 8.07
N LYS A 36 -15.07 7.51 6.88
CA LYS A 36 -15.96 6.62 6.12
C LYS A 36 -15.14 5.66 5.25
N ARG A 37 -14.26 4.86 5.90
CA ARG A 37 -13.24 4.01 5.24
C ARG A 37 -13.84 2.97 4.28
N ILE A 38 -14.94 2.34 4.67
CA ILE A 38 -15.62 1.33 3.82
C ILE A 38 -16.26 1.98 2.59
N GLU A 39 -16.84 3.17 2.74
CA GLU A 39 -17.41 3.93 1.61
C GLU A 39 -16.29 4.39 0.66
N ALA A 40 -15.14 4.82 1.20
CA ALA A 40 -13.96 5.15 0.42
C ALA A 40 -13.48 3.95 -0.41
N LEU A 41 -13.32 2.77 0.22
CA LEU A 41 -12.94 1.54 -0.48
C LEU A 41 -13.96 1.14 -1.57
N LYS A 42 -15.26 1.24 -1.29
CA LYS A 42 -16.33 1.01 -2.28
C LYS A 42 -16.18 1.92 -3.50
N SER A 43 -15.92 3.21 -3.28
CA SER A 43 -15.73 4.19 -4.36
C SER A 43 -14.47 3.89 -5.19
N ILE A 44 -13.39 3.50 -4.52
CA ILE A 44 -12.12 3.13 -5.16
C ILE A 44 -12.32 1.90 -6.05
N GLU A 45 -12.86 0.80 -5.51
CA GLU A 45 -13.08 -0.46 -6.25
C GLU A 45 -14.01 -0.28 -7.44
N LYS A 46 -15.09 0.49 -7.28
CA LYS A 46 -16.00 0.82 -8.39
C LYS A 46 -15.24 1.49 -9.55
N THR A 47 -14.27 2.34 -9.26
CA THR A 47 -13.52 3.06 -10.30
C THR A 47 -12.41 2.21 -10.90
N ILE A 48 -11.65 1.48 -10.07
CA ILE A 48 -10.60 0.56 -10.51
C ILE A 48 -11.21 -0.53 -11.39
N SER A 49 -12.35 -1.12 -11.02
CA SER A 49 -12.97 -2.19 -11.80
C SER A 49 -13.29 -1.81 -13.25
N VAL A 50 -13.58 -0.52 -13.51
CA VAL A 50 -13.88 0.04 -14.85
C VAL A 50 -12.60 0.42 -15.61
N HIS A 51 -11.55 0.85 -14.92
CA HIS A 51 -10.36 1.46 -15.51
C HIS A 51 -9.03 0.72 -15.20
N ARG A 52 -9.10 -0.52 -14.72
CA ARG A 52 -8.07 -1.36 -14.05
C ARG A 52 -6.61 -1.07 -14.37
N ASN A 53 -6.24 -0.93 -15.65
CA ASN A 53 -4.84 -0.85 -16.09
C ASN A 53 -4.42 0.56 -16.53
N GLN A 54 -5.22 1.58 -16.28
CA GLN A 54 -4.83 2.94 -16.62
C GLN A 54 -3.79 3.44 -15.62
N GLU A 55 -2.68 3.97 -16.13
CA GLU A 55 -1.58 4.52 -15.34
C GLU A 55 -2.08 5.41 -14.20
N ARG A 56 -3.08 6.24 -14.48
CA ARG A 56 -3.71 7.17 -13.53
C ARG A 56 -4.43 6.52 -12.35
N CYS A 57 -4.79 5.24 -12.43
CA CYS A 57 -5.37 4.51 -11.30
C CYS A 57 -4.35 4.27 -10.17
N PHE A 58 -3.05 4.56 -10.36
CA PHE A 58 -2.05 4.42 -9.31
C PHE A 58 -2.46 5.16 -8.02
N SER A 59 -3.03 6.36 -8.12
CA SER A 59 -3.43 7.16 -6.95
C SER A 59 -4.59 6.54 -6.16
N LEU A 60 -5.48 5.81 -6.85
CA LEU A 60 -6.56 5.05 -6.22
C LEU A 60 -6.01 3.83 -5.47
N HIS A 61 -5.08 3.10 -6.09
CA HIS A 61 -4.39 1.98 -5.44
C HIS A 61 -3.51 2.45 -4.26
N GLU A 62 -2.82 3.59 -4.38
CA GLU A 62 -2.07 4.18 -3.28
C GLU A 62 -2.99 4.51 -2.08
N LEU A 63 -4.12 5.18 -2.34
CA LEU A 63 -5.11 5.51 -1.32
C LEU A 63 -5.71 4.25 -0.68
N GLN A 64 -6.02 3.23 -1.48
CA GLN A 64 -6.47 1.93 -0.98
C GLN A 64 -5.44 1.28 -0.05
N GLY A 65 -4.16 1.31 -0.44
CA GLY A 65 -3.06 0.81 0.37
C GLY A 65 -2.98 1.51 1.73
N HIS A 66 -3.15 2.83 1.76
CA HIS A 66 -3.18 3.61 2.99
C HIS A 66 -4.37 3.27 3.89
N ILE A 67 -5.57 3.11 3.32
CA ILE A 67 -6.76 2.74 4.09
C ILE A 67 -6.57 1.37 4.75
N PHE A 68 -6.12 0.36 3.99
CA PHE A 68 -5.85 -0.96 4.55
C PHE A 68 -4.75 -0.94 5.61
N PHE A 69 -3.67 -0.19 5.39
CA PHE A 69 -2.62 -0.05 6.40
C PHE A 69 -3.15 0.56 7.72
N LYS A 70 -4.03 1.57 7.62
CA LYS A 70 -4.67 2.20 8.78
C LYS A 70 -5.55 1.20 9.53
N LEU A 71 -6.39 0.46 8.82
CA LEU A 71 -7.21 -0.62 9.39
C LEU A 71 -6.35 -1.69 10.08
N ALA A 72 -5.20 -2.05 9.49
CA ALA A 72 -4.26 -2.99 10.09
C ALA A 72 -3.67 -2.48 11.41
N LYS A 73 -3.39 -1.17 11.53
CA LYS A 73 -2.89 -0.59 12.78
C LYS A 73 -3.94 -0.62 13.89
N GLU A 74 -5.20 -0.45 13.55
CA GLU A 74 -6.29 -0.26 14.53
C GLU A 74 -6.90 -1.57 15.01
N THR A 75 -6.88 -2.61 14.19
CA THR A 75 -7.43 -3.90 14.61
C THR A 75 -6.51 -4.64 15.58
N THR A 76 -7.10 -5.28 16.58
CA THR A 76 -6.40 -6.12 17.56
C THR A 76 -6.34 -7.60 17.14
N ILE A 77 -7.13 -8.00 16.15
CA ILE A 77 -7.25 -9.39 15.71
C ILE A 77 -6.12 -9.70 14.71
N SER A 78 -5.20 -10.60 15.08
CA SER A 78 -3.96 -10.85 14.32
C SER A 78 -4.21 -11.30 12.87
N ASP A 79 -5.16 -12.20 12.63
CA ASP A 79 -5.43 -12.69 11.26
C ASP A 79 -6.04 -11.59 10.37
N ILE A 80 -6.89 -10.74 10.93
CA ILE A 80 -7.47 -9.59 10.23
C ILE A 80 -6.38 -8.55 9.96
N LYS A 81 -5.49 -8.31 10.93
CA LYS A 81 -4.31 -7.45 10.75
C LYS A 81 -3.44 -7.93 9.60
N ARG A 82 -3.13 -9.23 9.53
CA ARG A 82 -2.37 -9.84 8.44
C ARG A 82 -3.08 -9.67 7.10
N LEU A 83 -4.39 -9.91 7.06
CA LEU A 83 -5.20 -9.73 5.85
C LEU A 83 -5.12 -8.28 5.35
N TYR A 84 -5.29 -7.29 6.22
CA TYR A 84 -5.18 -5.87 5.86
C TYR A 84 -3.78 -5.50 5.41
N LEU A 85 -2.73 -6.04 6.04
CA LEU A 85 -1.36 -5.81 5.58
C LEU A 85 -1.10 -6.43 4.20
N PHE A 86 -1.63 -7.62 3.90
CA PHE A 86 -1.56 -8.20 2.56
C PHE A 86 -2.28 -7.34 1.52
N ALA A 87 -3.51 -6.90 1.82
CA ALA A 87 -4.27 -6.02 0.94
C ALA A 87 -3.56 -4.67 0.71
N SER A 88 -2.91 -4.13 1.75
CA SER A 88 -2.09 -2.93 1.63
C SER A 88 -0.88 -3.14 0.72
N LEU A 89 -0.17 -4.26 0.88
CA LEU A 89 0.96 -4.60 0.01
C LEU A 89 0.57 -4.76 -1.45
N ASP A 90 -0.54 -5.43 -1.71
CA ASP A 90 -1.05 -5.63 -3.06
C ASP A 90 -1.41 -4.30 -3.74
N ALA A 91 -2.15 -3.45 -3.02
CA ALA A 91 -2.53 -2.13 -3.50
C ALA A 91 -1.29 -1.25 -3.80
N PHE A 92 -0.32 -1.17 -2.88
CA PHE A 92 0.92 -0.43 -3.15
C PHE A 92 1.77 -1.05 -4.25
N SER A 93 1.81 -2.38 -4.36
CA SER A 93 2.51 -3.07 -5.44
C SER A 93 1.94 -2.66 -6.79
N THR A 94 0.61 -2.72 -6.93
CA THR A 94 -0.11 -2.31 -8.14
C THR A 94 0.09 -0.82 -8.43
N SER A 95 0.04 0.04 -7.42
CA SER A 95 0.35 1.47 -7.59
C SER A 95 1.77 1.69 -8.15
N THR A 96 2.79 1.04 -7.59
CA THR A 96 4.18 1.18 -8.10
C THR A 96 4.38 0.57 -9.48
N LEU A 97 3.56 -0.42 -9.87
CA LEU A 97 3.57 -0.98 -11.22
C LEU A 97 2.97 0.00 -12.23
N LEU A 98 1.84 0.63 -11.89
CA LEU A 98 1.18 1.62 -12.72
C LEU A 98 1.99 2.93 -12.80
N CYS A 99 2.64 3.33 -11.70
CA CYS A 99 3.46 4.53 -11.66
C CYS A 99 4.79 4.25 -10.95
N PRO A 100 5.86 3.90 -11.71
CA PRO A 100 7.19 3.60 -11.17
C PRO A 100 7.89 4.78 -10.48
N THR A 101 7.31 5.98 -10.53
CA THR A 101 7.79 7.19 -9.85
C THR A 101 6.93 7.59 -8.63
N ALA A 102 5.95 6.76 -8.24
CA ALA A 102 5.11 6.96 -7.06
C ALA A 102 5.87 6.61 -5.75
N VAL A 103 6.69 7.55 -5.27
CA VAL A 103 7.56 7.34 -4.09
C VAL A 103 6.77 7.07 -2.81
N MET A 104 5.58 7.68 -2.67
CA MET A 104 4.69 7.40 -1.54
C MET A 104 4.24 5.94 -1.51
N SER A 105 3.96 5.35 -2.66
CA SER A 105 3.60 3.93 -2.77
C SER A 105 4.76 2.99 -2.43
N PHE A 106 6.00 3.31 -2.80
CA PHE A 106 7.17 2.54 -2.33
C PHE A 106 7.32 2.61 -0.81
N HIS A 107 7.12 3.78 -0.23
CA HIS A 107 7.18 3.99 1.21
C HIS A 107 6.07 3.22 1.95
N GLY A 108 4.82 3.31 1.46
CA GLY A 108 3.68 2.56 1.98
C GLY A 108 3.90 1.05 1.92
N TYR A 109 4.44 0.55 0.80
CA TYR A 109 4.79 -0.86 0.65
C TYR A 109 5.81 -1.28 1.71
N ALA A 110 6.93 -0.56 1.83
CA ALA A 110 8.02 -0.91 2.75
C ALA A 110 7.53 -0.96 4.21
N ARG A 111 6.73 0.03 4.65
CA ARG A 111 6.13 0.02 6.01
C ARG A 111 5.22 -1.20 6.21
N SER A 112 4.32 -1.46 5.27
CA SER A 112 3.37 -2.57 5.37
C SER A 112 4.08 -3.92 5.38
N ALA A 113 5.14 -4.07 4.60
CA ALA A 113 5.94 -5.29 4.52
C ALA A 113 6.70 -5.52 5.82
N ILE A 114 7.29 -4.48 6.42
CA ILE A 114 7.95 -4.60 7.72
C ILE A 114 6.97 -5.08 8.79
N LEU A 115 5.79 -4.44 8.91
CA LEU A 115 4.79 -4.85 9.89
C LEU A 115 4.31 -6.29 9.66
N LEU A 116 4.11 -6.67 8.40
CA LEU A 116 3.73 -8.05 8.06
C LEU A 116 4.85 -9.05 8.38
N GLY A 117 6.10 -8.66 8.14
CA GLY A 117 7.28 -9.42 8.51
C GLY A 117 7.34 -9.67 10.01
N ASP A 118 7.03 -8.66 10.83
CA ASP A 118 6.95 -8.81 12.29
C ASP A 118 5.80 -9.74 12.71
N GLN A 119 4.66 -9.72 12.00
CA GLN A 119 3.50 -10.59 12.29
C GLN A 119 3.69 -12.06 11.88
N LEU A 120 4.53 -12.32 10.87
CA LEU A 120 4.73 -13.65 10.28
C LEU A 120 6.10 -14.26 10.60
N GLY A 121 7.07 -13.48 11.08
CA GLY A 121 8.44 -13.93 11.29
C GLY A 121 9.16 -14.36 10.00
N ALA A 122 8.78 -13.81 8.84
CA ALA A 122 9.19 -14.32 7.54
C ALA A 122 10.22 -13.41 6.84
N ASN A 123 11.45 -13.90 6.67
CA ASN A 123 12.58 -13.15 6.09
C ASN A 123 12.35 -12.62 4.70
N LYS A 124 11.67 -13.42 3.88
CA LYS A 124 11.33 -13.05 2.50
C LYS A 124 10.49 -11.77 2.45
N ILE A 125 9.77 -11.43 3.52
CA ILE A 125 8.97 -10.21 3.58
C ILE A 125 9.86 -8.99 3.86
N TYR A 126 10.82 -9.10 4.78
CA TYR A 126 11.81 -8.04 5.00
C TYR A 126 12.68 -7.81 3.76
N GLU A 127 13.05 -8.87 3.04
CA GLU A 127 13.76 -8.74 1.76
C GLU A 127 12.94 -7.94 0.72
N LYS A 128 11.64 -8.21 0.60
CA LYS A 128 10.74 -7.41 -0.25
C LYS A 128 10.66 -5.95 0.21
N ALA A 129 10.57 -5.70 1.51
CA ALA A 129 10.56 -4.36 2.08
C ALA A 129 11.84 -3.59 1.71
N PHE A 130 13.00 -4.22 1.88
CA PHE A 130 14.31 -3.68 1.51
C PHE A 130 14.36 -3.32 0.03
N LEU A 131 14.00 -4.26 -0.87
CA LEU A 131 14.04 -4.04 -2.31
C LEU A 131 13.12 -2.90 -2.75
N LYS A 132 11.90 -2.83 -2.21
CA LYS A 132 10.94 -1.77 -2.52
C LYS A 132 11.38 -0.41 -1.96
N ALA A 133 11.95 -0.37 -0.76
CA ALA A 133 12.51 0.86 -0.22
C ALA A 133 13.68 1.39 -1.07
N LYS A 134 14.59 0.50 -1.48
CA LYS A 134 15.69 0.80 -2.39
C LYS A 134 15.20 1.33 -3.75
N GLN A 135 14.13 0.76 -4.30
CA GLN A 135 13.50 1.26 -5.53
C GLN A 135 12.97 2.69 -5.35
N GLY A 136 12.28 2.98 -4.24
CA GLY A 136 11.83 4.35 -3.93
C GLY A 136 12.99 5.35 -3.77
N LEU A 137 14.11 4.93 -3.19
CA LEU A 137 15.33 5.74 -3.10
C LEU A 137 15.99 6.01 -4.46
N ALA A 138 15.77 5.17 -5.47
CA ALA A 138 16.30 5.39 -6.82
C ALA A 138 15.49 6.42 -7.63
N VAL A 139 14.26 6.75 -7.24
CA VAL A 139 13.41 7.72 -7.96
C VAL A 139 14.00 9.13 -7.88
N LYS A 140 14.40 9.70 -9.02
CA LYS A 140 14.97 11.06 -9.09
C LYS A 140 13.93 12.17 -9.21
N GLN A 141 12.82 11.86 -9.88
CA GLN A 141 11.73 12.77 -10.15
C GLN A 141 10.43 12.07 -9.73
N PRO A 142 9.86 12.42 -8.57
CA PRO A 142 8.69 11.73 -8.06
C PRO A 142 7.42 12.22 -8.79
N GLN A 143 6.43 11.34 -8.92
CA GLN A 143 5.14 11.72 -9.49
C GLN A 143 4.40 12.67 -8.56
N GLY A 144 3.91 13.79 -9.11
CA GLY A 144 3.14 14.80 -8.38
C GLY A 144 3.96 16.01 -7.94
N ARG A 145 3.28 17.03 -7.39
CA ARG A 145 3.94 18.17 -6.76
C ARG A 145 4.05 17.89 -5.26
N TYR A 146 5.27 17.82 -4.77
CA TYR A 146 5.56 17.79 -3.35
C TYR A 146 5.91 19.20 -2.89
N GLU A 147 5.54 19.54 -1.66
CA GLU A 147 6.14 20.69 -0.97
C GLU A 147 7.66 20.49 -0.91
N SER A 148 8.44 21.59 -0.95
CA SER A 148 9.88 21.55 -1.23
C SER A 148 10.69 20.62 -0.32
N ASN A 149 10.19 20.30 0.88
CA ASN A 149 10.88 19.48 1.87
C ASN A 149 10.23 18.11 2.12
N TYR A 150 9.03 17.88 1.57
CA TYR A 150 8.29 16.64 1.84
C TYR A 150 8.95 15.45 1.16
N PHE A 151 9.44 15.64 -0.07
CA PHE A 151 10.11 14.58 -0.81
C PHE A 151 11.40 14.11 -0.13
N ASP A 152 12.21 15.04 0.38
CA ASP A 152 13.43 14.72 1.12
C ASP A 152 13.14 14.01 2.43
N LYS A 153 12.08 14.41 3.14
CA LYS A 153 11.62 13.68 4.34
C LYS A 153 11.22 12.25 4.00
N LEU A 154 10.47 12.06 2.92
CA LEU A 154 10.05 10.74 2.46
C LEU A 154 11.23 9.84 2.06
N LYS A 155 12.27 10.42 1.43
CA LYS A 155 13.54 9.73 1.14
C LYS A 155 14.23 9.25 2.43
N LYS A 156 14.33 10.11 3.45
CA LYS A 156 14.93 9.75 4.74
C LYS A 156 14.14 8.65 5.45
N GLU A 157 12.82 8.70 5.40
CA GLU A 157 11.95 7.65 5.93
C GLU A 157 12.16 6.33 5.19
N LEU A 158 12.24 6.35 3.86
CA LEU A 158 12.57 5.18 3.04
C LEU A 158 13.95 4.58 3.36
N GLU A 159 14.97 5.41 3.55
CA GLU A 159 16.30 4.97 3.97
C GLU A 159 16.27 4.29 5.33
N THR A 160 15.54 4.87 6.28
CA THR A 160 15.32 4.28 7.62
C THR A 160 14.66 2.90 7.50
N LEU A 161 13.60 2.78 6.69
CA LEU A 161 12.91 1.50 6.48
C LEU A 161 13.80 0.48 5.75
N MET A 162 14.60 0.91 4.78
CA MET A 162 15.56 0.06 4.07
C MET A 162 16.58 -0.55 5.05
N ASN A 163 17.17 0.28 5.90
CA ASN A 163 18.16 -0.15 6.89
C ASN A 163 17.52 -1.09 7.91
N PHE A 164 16.34 -0.74 8.43
CA PHE A 164 15.61 -1.59 9.37
C PHE A 164 15.26 -2.97 8.77
N ALA A 165 14.83 -3.01 7.51
CA ALA A 165 14.53 -4.26 6.82
C ALA A 165 15.79 -5.11 6.61
N ALA A 166 16.95 -4.49 6.35
CA ALA A 166 18.22 -5.20 6.25
C ALA A 166 18.61 -5.85 7.58
N GLU A 167 18.55 -5.09 8.69
CA GLU A 167 18.83 -5.60 10.04
C GLU A 167 17.93 -6.78 10.40
N LYS A 168 16.62 -6.66 10.15
CA LYS A 168 15.64 -7.72 10.44
C LYS A 168 15.88 -8.98 9.61
N LYS A 169 16.22 -8.83 8.32
CA LYS A 169 16.55 -9.96 7.45
C LYS A 169 17.74 -10.74 8.01
N ASP A 170 18.79 -10.06 8.44
CA ASP A 170 20.03 -10.67 8.92
C ASP A 170 19.87 -11.25 10.33
N ALA A 171 19.08 -10.60 11.18
CA ALA A 171 18.77 -11.09 12.53
C ALA A 171 18.06 -12.44 12.53
N VAL A 172 17.07 -12.65 11.67
CA VAL A 172 16.34 -13.92 11.64
C VAL A 172 17.16 -15.04 11.01
N VAL A 173 18.09 -14.74 10.08
CA VAL A 173 19.07 -15.74 9.59
C VAL A 173 19.96 -16.22 10.74
N THR A 174 20.27 -15.34 11.69
CA THR A 174 21.09 -15.64 12.88
C THR A 174 20.29 -16.36 13.98
N TYR A 175 18.95 -16.28 13.96
CA TYR A 175 18.07 -16.74 15.02
C TYR A 175 17.45 -18.14 14.82
N SER A 176 17.82 -18.89 13.78
CA SER A 176 17.42 -20.31 13.69
C SER A 176 18.06 -21.19 14.79
N GLY A 177 18.89 -20.61 15.65
CA GLY A 177 19.51 -21.27 16.81
C GLY A 177 18.82 -21.07 18.17
N THR A 178 18.16 -19.96 18.47
CA THR A 178 17.56 -19.74 19.82
C THR A 178 16.59 -18.56 19.89
N SER A 179 15.53 -18.75 20.67
CA SER A 179 14.33 -17.92 20.86
C SER A 179 14.50 -16.44 21.31
N THR A 180 13.52 -15.67 20.84
CA THR A 180 12.91 -14.38 21.23
C THR A 180 13.75 -13.22 21.81
N LYS A 181 13.95 -12.16 21.00
CA LYS A 181 13.86 -10.74 21.45
C LYS A 181 13.24 -9.85 20.37
N ALA A 182 12.00 -9.42 20.60
CA ALA A 182 11.29 -8.50 19.73
C ALA A 182 11.71 -7.05 20.03
N ASN A 183 12.52 -6.46 19.14
CA ASN A 183 12.67 -5.00 19.09
C ASN A 183 11.40 -4.43 18.44
N GLN A 184 10.47 -3.96 19.29
CA GLN A 184 9.30 -3.19 18.85
C GLN A 184 9.74 -1.77 18.52
N MET A 185 9.61 -1.38 17.26
CA MET A 185 9.68 0.01 16.87
C MET A 185 8.38 0.69 17.32
N VAL A 186 8.47 1.59 18.31
CA VAL A 186 7.33 2.43 18.73
C VAL A 186 7.08 3.46 17.64
N LEU A 187 6.18 3.13 16.72
CA LEU A 187 5.56 4.09 15.81
C LEU A 187 4.62 4.96 16.64
N ILE A 188 5.08 6.15 17.02
CA ILE A 188 4.31 7.15 17.78
C ILE A 188 2.98 7.41 17.07
N GLU A 189 1.84 7.17 17.74
CA GLU A 189 0.58 7.89 17.55
C GLU A 189 -0.47 7.49 18.62
N LYS A 190 -1.20 8.50 19.13
CA LYS A 190 -2.23 8.40 20.18
C LYS A 190 -3.39 7.49 19.76
N GLU A 191 -3.74 6.57 20.65
CA GLU A 191 -4.89 5.67 20.53
C GLU A 191 -6.15 6.30 21.14
N HIS A 192 -7.27 6.20 20.42
CA HIS A 192 -8.61 6.10 20.98
C HIS A 192 -9.23 4.83 20.40
N SER A 193 -9.56 3.86 21.26
CA SER A 193 -10.17 2.60 20.88
C SER A 193 -11.68 2.64 21.12
N GLU A 194 -12.46 2.48 20.05
CA GLU A 194 -13.85 2.06 20.10
C GLU A 194 -13.99 0.74 19.34
N ALA A 195 -14.97 -0.08 19.74
CA ALA A 195 -15.16 -1.45 19.28
C ALA A 195 -15.28 -1.56 17.73
N ASP A 196 -14.63 -2.58 17.16
CA ASP A 196 -14.30 -2.69 15.73
C ASP A 196 -15.50 -3.11 14.85
N THR A 197 -16.51 -2.23 14.72
CA THR A 197 -17.64 -2.39 13.78
C THR A 197 -17.18 -2.36 12.31
N SER A 198 -15.93 -2.00 12.05
CA SER A 198 -15.36 -1.90 10.70
C SER A 198 -15.19 -3.27 10.05
N PHE A 199 -14.90 -4.31 10.83
CA PHE A 199 -14.68 -5.66 10.32
C PHE A 199 -15.94 -6.28 9.72
N ASP A 200 -17.08 -6.19 10.41
CA ASP A 200 -18.34 -6.75 9.91
C ASP A 200 -18.79 -6.02 8.63
N GLN A 201 -18.59 -4.71 8.57
CA GLN A 201 -18.87 -3.92 7.37
C GLN A 201 -17.94 -4.28 6.20
N LEU A 202 -16.66 -4.53 6.47
CA LEU A 202 -15.72 -4.94 5.44
C LEU A 202 -15.99 -6.38 4.97
N LYS A 203 -16.33 -7.29 5.88
CA LYS A 203 -16.76 -8.66 5.53
C LYS A 203 -17.98 -8.62 4.61
N ASN A 204 -18.98 -7.81 4.96
CA ASN A 204 -20.15 -7.60 4.11
C ASN A 204 -19.78 -6.95 2.77
N PHE A 205 -18.81 -6.04 2.74
CA PHE A 205 -18.30 -5.49 1.49
C PHE A 205 -17.62 -6.56 0.62
N TRP A 206 -16.69 -7.34 1.18
CA TRP A 206 -16.00 -8.41 0.48
C TRP A 206 -16.95 -9.44 -0.10
N VAL A 207 -17.97 -9.87 0.65
CA VAL A 207 -18.99 -10.82 0.16
C VAL A 207 -19.71 -10.27 -1.07
N ASN A 208 -19.93 -8.96 -1.13
CA ASN A 208 -20.65 -8.28 -2.20
C ASN A 208 -19.78 -7.87 -3.41
N LEU A 209 -18.47 -8.11 -3.38
CA LEU A 209 -17.62 -7.95 -4.57
C LEU A 209 -17.89 -9.08 -5.57
N ASP A 210 -17.78 -8.80 -6.86
CA ASP A 210 -17.90 -9.82 -7.89
C ASP A 210 -16.71 -10.80 -7.85
N ASP A 211 -16.92 -12.04 -8.30
CA ASP A 211 -15.90 -13.10 -8.25
C ASP A 211 -14.65 -12.80 -9.07
N LYS A 212 -14.72 -11.89 -10.05
CA LYS A 212 -13.58 -11.44 -10.87
C LYS A 212 -12.80 -10.31 -10.19
N THR A 213 -13.36 -9.67 -9.18
CA THR A 213 -12.67 -8.69 -8.31
C THR A 213 -12.13 -9.36 -7.05
N LYS A 214 -12.70 -10.49 -6.63
CA LYS A 214 -12.18 -11.33 -5.53
C LYS A 214 -10.97 -12.20 -5.90
N ARG A 215 -10.85 -12.61 -7.17
CA ARG A 215 -9.73 -13.42 -7.70
C ARG A 215 -8.58 -12.53 -8.14
#